data_AF-A0A968ACR0-F1
#
_entry.id   AF-A0A968ACR0-F1
#
_cell.length_a   1.000
_cell.length_b   1.000
_cell.length_c   1.000
_cell.angle_alpha   90.00
_cell.angle_beta   90.00
_cell.angle_gamma   90.00
#
_symmetry.space_group_name_H-M   'P 1'
#
loop_
_entity.id
_entity.type
_entity.pdbx_description
1 polymer ?
#
loop_
_entity_poly.entity_id
_entity_poly.type
_entity_poly.pdbx_seq_one_letter_code
_entity_poly.pdbx_strand_id
1 'polypeptide(L)' 'MITTNWPGTGQQDYRDLRGGTPLTFEEQFERYTEGQDVFLVTTLNEFENQGELYDYLNNNFPVIADGQGYLLFDLRNPLQ' A
#
# COMPACT_ATOMS: atom_id res chain seq x y z
N MET A 1 7.60 11.17 -14.33
CA MET A 1 6.97 10.10 -13.52
C MET A 1 6.05 10.78 -12.52
N ILE A 2 4.78 10.39 -12.47
CA ILE A 2 3.89 10.80 -11.38
C ILE A 2 3.95 9.69 -10.35
N THR A 3 4.30 10.03 -9.11
CA THR A 3 4.26 9.10 -7.96
C THR A 3 2.90 9.22 -7.29
N THR A 4 2.16 8.11 -7.25
CA THR A 4 0.90 8.01 -6.52
C THR A 4 1.20 7.46 -5.13
N ASN A 5 0.93 8.25 -4.10
CA ASN A 5 1.21 7.84 -2.72
C ASN A 5 -0.02 7.16 -2.11
N TRP A 6 0.18 6.01 -1.49
CA TRP A 6 -0.84 5.37 -0.65
C TRP A 6 -1.29 6.35 0.46
N PRO A 7 -2.59 6.51 0.69
CA PRO A 7 -3.09 7.43 1.72
C PRO A 7 -2.66 6.95 3.11
N GLY A 8 -2.13 7.87 3.92
CA GLY A 8 -1.91 7.60 5.34
C GLY A 8 -3.23 7.33 6.08
N THR A 9 -3.14 6.71 7.26
CA THR A 9 -4.29 6.28 8.08
C THR A 9 -5.32 7.40 8.28
N GLY A 10 -4.88 8.58 8.70
CA GLY A 10 -5.79 9.73 8.88
C GLY A 10 -6.49 10.17 7.60
N GLN A 11 -5.88 10.02 6.41
CA GLN A 11 -6.54 10.37 5.14
C GLN A 11 -7.60 9.33 4.73
N GLN A 12 -7.39 8.07 5.11
CA GLN A 12 -8.39 7.02 4.91
C GLN A 12 -9.62 7.30 5.79
N ASP A 13 -9.41 7.62 7.07
CA ASP A 13 -10.49 8.00 8.01
C ASP A 13 -11.33 9.17 7.46
N TYR A 14 -10.69 10.21 6.93
CA TYR A 14 -11.40 11.36 6.35
C TYR A 14 -12.21 11.03 5.10
N ARG A 15 -11.86 9.98 4.34
CA ARG A 15 -12.65 9.54 3.17
C ARG A 15 -13.93 8.87 3.61
N ASP A 16 -13.86 7.99 4.60
CA ASP A 16 -15.02 7.28 5.14
C ASP A 16 -16.06 8.27 5.70
N LEU A 17 -15.59 9.40 6.25
CA LEU A 17 -16.45 10.46 6.79
C LEU A 17 -17.16 11.31 5.72
N ARG A 18 -16.69 11.36 4.46
CA ARG A 18 -17.22 12.30 3.45
C ARG A 18 -18.49 11.85 2.73
N GLY A 19 -19.00 10.66 3.01
CA GLY A 19 -20.23 10.15 2.41
C GLY A 19 -20.07 9.84 0.93
N GLY A 20 -19.78 8.57 0.64
CA GLY A 20 -19.75 7.94 -0.67
C GLY A 20 -19.73 6.43 -0.47
N THR A 21 -19.90 5.63 -1.52
CA THR A 21 -19.64 4.19 -1.41
C THR A 21 -18.15 4.01 -1.13
N PRO A 22 -17.73 3.46 0.03
CA PRO A 22 -16.33 3.16 0.27
C PRO A 22 -15.84 2.17 -0.77
N LEU A 23 -14.64 2.37 -1.30
CA LEU A 23 -13.99 1.35 -2.13
C LEU A 23 -13.62 0.17 -1.22
N THR A 24 -13.64 -1.04 -1.76
CA THR A 24 -12.97 -2.15 -1.08
C THR A 24 -11.46 -1.89 -1.06
N PHE A 25 -10.75 -2.62 -0.19
CA PHE A 25 -9.30 -2.58 -0.17
C PHE A 25 -8.71 -2.90 -1.54
N GLU A 26 -9.21 -3.92 -2.24
CA GLU A 26 -8.71 -4.36 -3.54
C GLU A 26 -8.90 -3.29 -4.62
N GLU A 27 -10.10 -2.67 -4.68
CA GLU A 27 -10.39 -1.58 -5.62
C GLU A 27 -9.49 -0.36 -5.36
N GLN A 28 -9.18 -0.10 -4.09
CA GLN A 28 -8.24 0.94 -3.71
C GLN A 28 -6.82 0.55 -4.11
N PHE A 29 -6.36 -0.64 -3.74
CA PHE A 29 -5.03 -1.14 -4.07
C PHE A 29 -4.76 -1.05 -5.56
N GLU A 30 -5.62 -1.65 -6.39
CA GLU A 30 -5.52 -1.62 -7.84
C GLU A 30 -5.41 -0.18 -8.36
N ARG A 31 -6.27 0.74 -7.90
CA ARG A 31 -6.24 2.14 -8.31
C ARG A 31 -4.92 2.86 -7.99
N TYR A 32 -4.31 2.56 -6.85
CA TYR A 32 -3.06 3.21 -6.42
C TYR A 32 -1.83 2.57 -7.04
N THR A 33 -1.89 1.29 -7.39
CA THR A 33 -0.77 0.52 -7.93
C THR A 33 -0.85 0.26 -9.43
N GLU A 34 -1.90 0.73 -10.12
CA GLU A 34 -2.05 0.56 -11.56
C GLU A 34 -0.80 1.09 -12.31
N GLY A 35 -0.17 0.21 -13.08
CA GLY A 35 1.05 0.51 -13.82
C GLY A 35 2.31 0.74 -12.97
N GLN A 36 2.28 0.46 -11.66
CA GLN A 36 3.45 0.52 -10.79
C GLN A 36 4.15 -0.84 -10.72
N ASP A 37 5.48 -0.81 -10.74
CA ASP A 37 6.30 -2.03 -10.64
C ASP A 37 6.66 -2.38 -9.19
N VAL A 38 6.62 -1.40 -8.29
CA VAL A 38 7.10 -1.53 -6.90
C VAL A 38 6.21 -0.75 -5.93
N PHE A 39 6.19 -1.21 -4.68
CA PHE A 39 5.59 -0.49 -3.57
C PHE A 39 6.67 -0.12 -2.55
N LEU A 40 6.87 1.18 -2.31
CA LEU A 40 7.87 1.69 -1.37
C LEU A 40 7.20 2.09 -0.04
N VAL A 41 7.66 1.49 1.05
CA VAL A 41 7.28 1.86 2.42
C VAL A 41 8.44 2.61 3.07
N THR A 42 8.21 3.82 3.56
CA THR A 42 9.22 4.62 4.31
C THR A 42 8.77 5.01 5.72
N THR A 43 7.49 4.80 6.05
CA THR A 43 6.94 5.04 7.39
C THR A 43 6.58 3.70 8.04
N LEU A 44 7.57 2.93 8.48
CA LEU A 44 7.39 1.54 8.95
C LEU A 44 6.37 1.42 10.09
N ASN A 45 6.43 2.30 11.09
CA ASN A 45 5.45 2.28 12.19
C ASN A 45 4.02 2.51 11.71
N GLU A 46 3.82 3.35 10.69
CA GLU A 46 2.47 3.56 10.14
C GLU A 46 2.04 2.34 9.32
N PHE A 47 2.94 1.78 8.53
CA PHE A 47 2.69 0.58 7.73
C PHE A 47 2.24 -0.60 8.60
N GLU A 48 2.90 -0.85 9.73
CA GLU A 48 2.51 -1.89 10.70
C GLU A 48 1.11 -1.69 11.29
N ASN A 49 0.58 -0.46 11.28
CA ASN A 49 -0.76 -0.13 11.75
C ASN A 49 -1.81 -0.09 10.62
N GLN A 50 -1.41 -0.25 9.35
CA GLN A 50 -2.30 -0.30 8.20
C GLN A 50 -2.70 -1.75 7.89
N GLY A 51 -3.55 -2.35 8.73
CA GLY A 51 -3.87 -3.78 8.75
C GLY A 51 -3.98 -4.47 7.39
N GLU A 52 -4.99 -4.14 6.56
CA GLU A 52 -5.19 -4.81 5.27
C GLU A 52 -4.01 -4.60 4.30
N LEU A 53 -3.43 -3.40 4.26
CA LEU A 53 -2.26 -3.14 3.40
C LEU A 53 -1.04 -3.95 3.87
N TYR A 54 -0.80 -3.97 5.18
CA TYR A 54 0.30 -4.71 5.79
C TYR A 54 0.19 -6.19 5.46
N ASP A 55 -0.97 -6.80 5.72
CA ASP A 55 -1.20 -8.21 5.47
C ASP A 55 -1.12 -8.50 3.97
N TYR A 56 -1.72 -7.66 3.12
CA TYR A 56 -1.73 -7.88 1.68
C TYR A 56 -0.33 -7.82 1.08
N LEU A 57 0.47 -6.80 1.43
CA LEU A 57 1.84 -6.67 0.90
C LEU A 57 2.72 -7.83 1.36
N ASN A 58 2.71 -8.16 2.66
CA ASN A 58 3.57 -9.21 3.21
C ASN A 58 3.17 -10.62 2.75
N ASN A 59 1.88 -10.87 2.49
CA ASN A 59 1.41 -12.19 2.08
C ASN A 59 1.48 -12.42 0.56
N ASN A 60 1.47 -11.35 -0.26
CA ASN A 60 1.35 -11.49 -1.71
C ASN A 60 2.58 -11.03 -2.50
N PHE A 61 3.50 -10.27 -1.93
CA PHE A 61 4.63 -9.73 -2.71
C PHE A 61 5.98 -9.92 -2.00
N PRO A 62 7.05 -10.27 -2.74
CA PRO A 62 8.37 -10.39 -2.17
C PRO A 62 8.97 -9.00 -1.88
N VAL A 63 9.71 -8.89 -0.78
CA VAL A 63 10.57 -7.73 -0.49
C VAL A 63 11.88 -7.89 -1.28
N ILE A 64 12.16 -6.94 -2.18
CA ILE A 64 13.37 -6.92 -3.00
C ILE A 64 14.47 -6.01 -2.44
N ALA A 65 14.12 -5.13 -1.51
CA ALA A 65 15.08 -4.37 -0.72
C ALA A 65 14.52 -4.06 0.67
N ASP A 66 15.33 -4.33 1.69
CA ASP A 66 15.14 -3.94 3.08
C ASP A 66 16.37 -3.15 3.50
N GLY A 67 16.17 -1.85 3.72
CA GLY A 67 17.24 -0.93 4.10
C GLY A 67 16.94 -0.25 5.44
N GLN A 68 17.83 0.63 5.88
CA GLN A 68 17.61 1.39 7.11
C GLN A 68 16.42 2.36 6.94
N GLY A 69 15.23 1.92 7.36
CA GLY A 69 14.00 2.72 7.39
C GLY A 69 13.11 2.60 6.15
N TYR A 70 13.30 1.60 5.29
CA TYR A 70 12.38 1.37 4.18
C TYR A 70 12.27 -0.11 3.77
N LEU A 71 11.10 -0.46 3.22
CA LEU A 71 10.86 -1.73 2.52
C LEU A 71 10.45 -1.44 1.08
N LEU A 72 10.92 -2.25 0.15
CA LEU A 72 10.53 -2.20 -1.26
C LEU A 72 9.95 -3.55 -1.69
N PHE A 73 8.66 -3.58 -1.95
CA PHE A 73 7.94 -4.76 -2.46
C PHE A 73 7.92 -4.75 -3.99
N ASP A 74 8.09 -5.92 -4.61
CA ASP A 74 7.97 -6.10 -6.05
C ASP A 74 6.55 -6.50 -6.44
N LEU A 75 5.85 -5.62 -7.13
CA LEU A 75 4.45 -5.84 -7.53
C LEU A 75 4.31 -6.71 -8.78
N ARG A 76 5.40 -6.95 -9.52
CA ARG A 76 5.36 -7.73 -10.77
C ARG A 76 5.52 -9.22 -10.56
N ASN A 77 6.03 -9.63 -9.41
CA ASN A 77 6.33 -11.02 -9.10
C ASN A 77 5.63 -11.45 -7.80
N PRO A 78 4.29 -11.58 -7.77
CA PRO A 78 3.58 -12.03 -6.57
C PRO A 78 4.09 -13.39 -6.08
N LEU A 79 4.01 -13.60 -4.77
CA LEU A 79 4.27 -14.88 -4.11
C LEU A 79 3.27 -15.93 -4.62
N GLN A 80 3.76 -17.14 -4.91
CA GLN A 80 2.94 -18.27 -5.37
C GLN A 80 2.32 -19.07 -4.21
#